data_AF-A0A401FHP9-F1
#
_entry.id   AF-A0A401FHP9-F1
#
_cell.length_a   1.000
_cell.length_b   1.000
_cell.length_c   1.000
_cell.angle_alpha   90.00
_cell.angle_beta   90.00
_cell.angle_gamma   90.00
#
_symmetry.space_group_name_H-M   'P 1'
#
loop_
_entity.id
_entity.type
_entity.pdbx_description
1 polymer ?
#
loop_
_entity_poly.entity_id
_entity_poly.type
_entity_poly.pdbx_seq_one_letter_code
_entity_poly.pdbx_strand_id
1 'polypeptide(L)' 'MTATLVGNFADTSNEKAKTLLGWRPRSANEAIIATAQSMIDLGIVTDK' A
#
# COMPACT_ATOMS: atom_id res chain seq x y z
N MET A 1 -1.66 -7.31 4.35
CA MET A 1 -1.38 -5.92 4.75
C MET A 1 -2.03 -5.75 6.11
N THR A 2 -1.27 -5.58 7.18
CA THR A 2 -1.83 -5.43 8.54
C THR A 2 -2.19 -3.97 8.73
N ALA A 3 -3.48 -3.66 8.80
CA ALA A 3 -3.95 -2.34 9.18
C ALA A 3 -4.29 -2.38 10.67
N THR A 4 -3.58 -1.62 11.48
CA THR A 4 -3.91 -1.51 12.91
C THR A 4 -5.08 -0.55 13.05
N LEU A 5 -6.27 -1.07 13.34
CA LEU A 5 -7.43 -0.26 13.70
C LEU A 5 -7.60 -0.35 15.22
N VAL A 6 -7.29 0.74 15.94
CA VAL A 6 -7.53 0.92 17.38
C VAL A 6 -7.09 -0.28 18.24
N GLY A 7 -5.83 -0.71 18.08
CA GLY A 7 -5.23 -1.75 18.92
C GLY A 7 -5.59 -3.20 18.58
N ASN A 8 -6.41 -3.45 17.55
CA ASN A 8 -6.70 -4.79 17.06
C ASN A 8 -6.04 -5.05 15.70
N PHE A 9 -5.44 -6.23 15.54
CA PHE A 9 -4.93 -6.70 14.26
C PHE A 9 -6.11 -6.99 13.33
N ALA A 10 -6.40 -6.09 12.40
CA ALA A 10 -7.33 -6.35 11.34
C ALA A 10 -6.56 -6.97 10.17
N ASP A 11 -6.76 -8.27 9.95
CA ASP A 11 -6.35 -8.90 8.70
C ASP A 11 -7.14 -8.27 7.56
N THR A 12 -6.44 -7.54 6.69
CA THR A 12 -7.06 -6.94 5.52
C THR A 12 -6.77 -7.78 4.27
N SER A 13 -7.83 -8.05 3.51
CA SER A 13 -7.76 -8.76 2.25
C SER A 13 -8.30 -7.89 1.12
N ASN A 14 -7.62 -7.91 -0.02
CA ASN A 14 -8.03 -7.23 -1.24
C ASN A 14 -8.78 -8.14 -2.22
N GLU A 15 -9.04 -9.40 -1.86
CA GLU A 15 -9.64 -10.40 -2.76
C GLU A 15 -11.02 -9.97 -3.28
N LYS A 16 -11.87 -9.37 -2.44
CA LYS A 16 -13.19 -8.89 -2.89
C LYS A 16 -13.08 -7.87 -4.02
N ALA A 17 -12.12 -6.95 -3.95
CA ALA A 17 -11.94 -5.91 -4.97
C ALA A 17 -11.35 -6.50 -6.26
N LYS A 18 -10.45 -7.48 -6.16
CA LYS A 18 -9.96 -8.22 -7.33
C LYS A 18 -11.10 -8.94 -8.05
N THR A 19 -11.93 -9.66 -7.30
CA THR A 19 -13.03 -10.47 -7.86
C THR A 19 -14.19 -9.62 -8.37
N LEU A 20 -14.64 -8.63 -7.60
CA LEU A 20 -15.85 -7.86 -7.92
C LEU A 20 -15.58 -6.73 -8.90
N LEU A 21 -14.43 -6.05 -8.77
CA LEU A 21 -14.13 -4.84 -9.54
C LEU A 21 -13.07 -5.10 -10.63
N GLY A 22 -12.56 -6.32 -10.74
CA GLY A 22 -11.45 -6.64 -11.64
C GLY A 22 -10.16 -5.89 -11.27
N TRP A 23 -10.02 -5.47 -10.01
CA TRP A 23 -8.87 -4.67 -9.58
C TRP A 23 -7.56 -5.46 -9.73
N ARG A 24 -6.57 -4.86 -10.37
CA ARG A 24 -5.23 -5.41 -10.58
C ARG A 24 -4.20 -4.61 -9.77
N PRO A 25 -4.03 -4.90 -8.46
CA PRO A 25 -3.07 -4.18 -7.63
C PRO A 25 -1.63 -4.46 -8.08
N ARG A 26 -0.74 -3.50 -7.85
CA ARG A 26 0.71 -3.71 -7.94
C ARG A 26 1.15 -4.79 -6.94
N SER A 27 2.30 -5.41 -7.20
CA SER A 27 2.94 -6.26 -6.20
C SER A 27 3.28 -5.44 -4.95
N ALA A 28 3.43 -6.10 -3.80
CA ALA A 28 3.78 -5.42 -2.55
C ALA A 28 5.09 -4.65 -2.68
N ASN A 29 6.10 -5.25 -3.34
CA ASN A 29 7.39 -4.62 -3.59
C ASN A 29 7.27 -3.33 -4.42
N GLU A 30 6.59 -3.41 -5.56
CA GLU A 30 6.39 -2.23 -6.43
C GLU A 30 5.57 -1.14 -5.73
N ALA A 31 4.55 -1.51 -4.95
CA ALA A 31 3.75 -0.55 -4.21
C ALA A 31 4.60 0.24 -3.18
N ILE A 32 5.51 -0.46 -2.47
CA ILE A 32 6.42 0.17 -1.51
C ILE A 32 7.41 1.10 -2.23
N ILE A 33 8.06 0.64 -3.31
CA ILE A 33 9.02 1.44 -4.07
C ILE A 33 8.35 2.70 -4.65
N ALA A 34 7.16 2.55 -5.25
CA ALA A 34 6.42 3.68 -5.80
C ALA A 34 6.01 4.70 -4.73
N THR A 35 5.68 4.23 -3.52
CA THR A 35 5.37 5.10 -2.39
C THR A 35 6.60 5.87 -1.93
N ALA A 36 7.75 5.20 -1.77
CA ALA A 36 9.00 5.83 -1.40
C ALA A 36 9.42 6.90 -2.42
N GLN A 37 9.33 6.57 -3.72
CA GLN A 37 9.62 7.53 -4.79
C GLN A 37 8.70 8.75 -4.71
N SER A 38 7.38 8.54 -4.50
CA SER A 38 6.43 9.64 -4.35
C SER A 38 6.77 10.55 -3.17
N MET A 39 7.26 9.99 -2.06
CA MET A 39 7.68 10.78 -0.89
C MET A 39 8.92 11.63 -1.19
N ILE A 40 9.86 11.12 -1.98
CA ILE A 40 11.04 11.87 -2.44
C ILE A 40 10.61 12.99 -3.40
N ASP A 41 9.78 12.67 -4.40
CA ASP A 41 9.31 13.62 -5.41
C ASP A 41 8.51 14.78 -4.78
N LEU A 42 7.76 14.48 -3.71
CA LEU A 42 7.01 15.47 -2.94
C LEU A 42 7.86 16.22 -1.90
N GLY A 43 9.14 15.86 -1.73
CA GLY A 43 10.02 16.46 -0.73
C GLY A 43 9.63 16.16 0.72
N ILE A 44 8.82 15.12 0.95
CA ILE A 44 8.43 14.67 2.31
C ILE A 44 9.62 14.04 3.02
N VAL A 45 10.47 13.33 2.26
CA VAL A 45 11.73 12.77 2.73
C VAL A 45 12.85 13.21 1.80
N THR A 46 14.03 13.47 2.35
CA THR A 46 15.22 13.81 1.57
C THR A 46 15.94 12.54 1.12
N ASP A 47 16.29 12.48 -0.16
CA ASP A 47 17.33 11.58 -0.63
C ASP A 47 18.68 12.16 -0.17
N LYS A 48 19.51 11.34 0.47
CA LYS A 48 20.76 11.80 1.11
C LYS A 48 21.90 11.93 0.11
#